data_AF-A0AAN8IN12-F1
#
_entry.id   AF-A0AAN8IN12-F1
#
_cell.length_a   1.000
_cell.length_b   1.000
_cell.length_c   1.000
_cell.angle_alpha   90.00
_cell.angle_beta   90.00
_cell.angle_gamma   90.00
#
_symmetry.space_group_name_H-M   'P 1'
#
loop_
_entity.id
_entity.type
_entity.pdbx_description
1 polymer ?
#
loop_
_entity_poly.entity_id
_entity_poly.type
_entity_poly.pdbx_seq_one_letter_code
_entity_poly.pdbx_strand_id
1 'polypeptide(L)'
;MVLFHKNEAEIRRQLVFNREFQQAASQELAKLQIRDRHFAMCVHIGQRISLQQTTDHSIHDVAKAARSLAIGMNLTSFYIFADRSEFAEALEVTLRINVKWQPN
;
A
#
# COMPACT_ATOMS: atom_id res chain seq x y z
N MET A 1 -18.45 7.33 -24.33
CA MET A 1 -17.63 7.46 -23.10
C MET A 1 -17.02 6.15 -22.58
N VAL A 2 -17.01 5.05 -23.36
CA VAL A 2 -16.48 3.73 -22.92
C VAL A 2 -15.02 3.49 -23.34
N LEU A 3 -14.51 4.26 -24.31
CA LEU A 3 -13.13 4.16 -24.83
C LEU A 3 -12.05 4.76 -23.90
N PHE A 4 -12.42 5.64 -22.96
CA PHE A 4 -11.44 6.31 -22.08
C PHE A 4 -10.90 5.36 -20.99
N HIS A 5 -11.74 4.57 -20.32
CA HIS A 5 -11.30 3.72 -19.21
C HIS A 5 -10.39 2.57 -19.63
N LYS A 6 -10.57 2.01 -20.84
CA LYS A 6 -9.63 1.00 -21.37
C LYS A 6 -8.27 1.60 -21.73
N ASN A 7 -8.25 2.84 -22.23
CA ASN A 7 -7.01 3.54 -22.54
C ASN A 7 -6.34 4.13 -21.30
N GLU A 8 -7.07 4.39 -20.22
CA GLU A 8 -6.53 5.00 -19.00
C GLU A 8 -5.44 4.13 -18.37
N ALA A 9 -5.65 2.82 -18.26
CA ALA A 9 -4.65 1.90 -17.73
C ALA A 9 -3.38 1.87 -18.58
N GLU A 10 -3.53 1.93 -19.91
CA GLU A 10 -2.41 1.90 -20.85
C GLU A 10 -1.65 3.23 -20.89
N ILE A 11 -2.37 4.36 -20.85
CA ILE A 11 -1.80 5.69 -20.73
C ILE A 11 -1.05 5.83 -19.39
N ARG A 12 -1.62 5.31 -18.28
CA ARG A 12 -0.94 5.31 -16.98
C ARG A 12 0.39 4.54 -17.01
N ARG A 13 0.50 3.46 -17.77
CA ARG A 13 1.76 2.71 -17.94
C ARG A 13 2.82 3.49 -18.73
N GLN A 14 2.41 4.45 -19.55
CA GLN A 14 3.31 5.33 -20.29
C GLN A 14 3.75 6.54 -19.46
N LEU A 15 3.09 6.80 -18.31
CA LEU A 15 3.52 7.85 -17.39
C LEU A 15 4.81 7.40 -16.69
N VAL A 16 5.87 8.18 -16.89
CA VAL A 16 7.14 8.00 -16.20
C VAL A 16 7.26 9.11 -15.16
N PHE A 17 7.64 8.76 -13.93
CA PHE A 17 7.96 9.76 -12.92
C PHE A 17 9.10 10.66 -13.41
N ASN A 18 9.03 11.96 -13.11
CA ASN A 18 10.10 12.87 -13.47
C ASN A 18 11.40 12.54 -12.70
N ARG A 19 12.53 13.04 -13.20
CA ARG A 19 13.86 12.74 -12.61
C ARG A 19 13.97 13.20 -11.16
N GLU A 20 13.40 14.36 -10.83
CA GLU A 20 13.42 14.92 -9.47
C GLU A 20 12.72 14.00 -8.47
N PHE A 21 11.52 13.52 -8.82
CA PHE A 21 10.78 12.57 -8.00
C PHE A 21 11.53 11.24 -7.86
N GLN A 22 12.08 10.71 -8.96
CA GLN A 22 12.85 9.47 -8.91
C GLN A 22 14.08 9.59 -7.99
N GLN A 23 14.77 10.73 -8.03
CA GLN A 23 15.92 10.98 -7.17
C GLN A 23 15.51 11.12 -5.70
N ALA A 24 14.45 11.87 -5.41
CA ALA A 24 13.90 12.00 -4.07
C ALA A 24 13.44 10.65 -3.49
N ALA A 25 12.70 9.87 -4.28
CA ALA A 25 12.25 8.53 -3.88
C ALA A 25 13.43 7.59 -3.60
N SER A 26 14.48 7.63 -4.42
CA SER A 26 15.69 6.82 -4.21
C SER A 26 16.40 7.20 -2.91
N GLN A 27 16.43 8.49 -2.55
CA GLN A 27 17.00 8.95 -1.29
C GLN A 27 16.18 8.49 -0.08
N GLU A 28 14.84 8.55 -0.17
CA GLU A 28 13.98 8.06 0.91
C GLU A 28 14.11 6.55 1.12
N LEU A 29 14.13 5.76 0.04
CA LEU A 29 14.37 4.31 0.13
C LEU A 29 15.75 4.01 0.73
N ALA A 30 16.79 4.78 0.37
CA ALA A 30 18.13 4.62 0.92
C ALA A 30 18.19 4.93 2.43
N LYS A 31 17.43 5.92 2.92
CA LYS A 31 17.31 6.22 4.37
C LYS A 31 16.71 5.06 5.14
N LEU A 32 15.73 4.38 4.56
CA LEU A 32 15.08 3.20 5.12
C LEU A 32 15.90 1.90 4.95
N GLN A 33 17.13 1.99 4.43
CA GLN A 33 18.00 0.85 4.12
C GLN A 33 17.38 -0.17 3.14
N ILE A 34 16.40 0.26 2.35
CA ILE A 34 15.75 -0.55 1.31
C ILE A 34 16.68 -0.61 0.11
N ARG A 35 17.63 -1.54 0.13
CA ARG A 35 18.62 -1.74 -0.94
C ARG A 35 18.28 -2.93 -1.83
N ASP A 36 17.60 -3.92 -1.26
CA ASP A 36 17.20 -5.15 -1.93
C ASP A 36 15.71 -5.14 -2.28
N ARG A 37 15.27 -6.12 -3.09
CA ARG A 37 13.85 -6.27 -3.41
C ARG A 37 13.11 -6.79 -2.18
N HIS A 38 12.25 -5.94 -1.62
CA HIS A 38 11.33 -6.31 -0.55
C HIS A 38 9.88 -6.33 -1.06
N PHE A 39 9.04 -7.13 -0.41
CA PHE A 39 7.61 -6.99 -0.55
C PHE A 39 7.15 -5.73 0.19
N ALA A 40 6.18 -5.04 -0.39
CA ALA A 40 5.55 -3.87 0.22
C ALA A 40 4.03 -4.02 0.11
N MET A 41 3.36 -3.68 1.20
CA MET A 41 1.91 -3.61 1.26
C MET A 41 1.50 -2.14 1.32
N CYS A 42 0.86 -1.68 0.25
CA CYS A 42 0.36 -0.32 0.15
C CYS A 42 -1.16 -0.31 0.35
N VAL A 43 -1.62 0.42 1.36
CA VAL A 43 -3.03 0.56 1.70
C VAL A 43 -3.46 1.99 1.40
N HIS A 44 -4.18 2.14 0.29
CA HIS A 44 -4.79 3.41 -0.07
C HIS A 44 -6.25 3.43 0.39
N ILE A 45 -6.60 4.38 1.26
CA ILE A 45 -7.99 4.59 1.70
C ILE A 45 -8.50 5.82 0.95
N GLY A 46 -9.12 5.56 -0.21
CA GLY A 46 -9.67 6.61 -1.05
C GLY A 46 -10.65 7.48 -0.25
N GLN A 47 -10.35 8.77 -0.08
CA GLN A 47 -11.34 9.72 0.40
C GLN A 47 -12.39 9.87 -0.70
N ARG A 48 -13.56 9.25 -0.52
CA ARG A 48 -14.67 9.42 -1.47
C ARG A 48 -15.17 10.86 -1.38
N ILE A 49 -14.82 11.67 -2.39
CA ILE A 49 -15.60 12.84 -2.79
C ILE A 49 -16.86 12.32 -3.48
N SER A 50 -17.77 11.68 -2.74
CA SER A 50 -19.07 11.26 -3.27
C SER A 50 -20.09 11.16 -2.14
N LEU A 51 -21.10 12.02 -2.22
CA LEU A 51 -22.16 12.28 -1.25
C LEU A 51 -23.09 11.07 -0.95
N GLN A 52 -22.88 9.86 -1.48
CA GLN A 52 -23.92 8.83 -1.46
C GLN A 52 -23.54 7.37 -1.25
N GLN A 53 -22.30 7.01 -0.89
CA GLN A 53 -22.04 5.61 -0.51
C GLN A 53 -21.00 5.50 0.61
N THR A 54 -21.54 5.39 1.83
CA THR A 54 -20.85 5.04 3.07
C THR A 54 -20.54 3.54 3.09
N THR A 55 -19.53 3.11 2.34
CA THR A 55 -18.76 1.95 2.79
C THR A 55 -17.51 2.51 3.41
N ASP A 56 -17.66 3.05 4.62
CA ASP A 56 -16.53 3.38 5.47
C ASP A 56 -15.90 2.04 5.84
N HIS A 57 -14.85 1.65 5.12
CA HIS A 57 -14.19 0.38 5.39
C HIS A 57 -13.58 0.48 6.78
N SER A 58 -14.10 -0.32 7.71
CA SER A 58 -13.60 -0.29 9.08
C SER A 58 -12.10 -0.64 9.07
N ILE A 59 -11.34 0.01 9.96
CA ILE A 59 -9.91 -0.30 10.18
C ILE A 59 -9.72 -1.81 10.38
N HIS A 60 -10.68 -2.48 11.03
CA HIS A 60 -10.69 -3.92 11.24
C HIS A 60 -10.75 -4.71 9.93
N ASP A 61 -11.64 -4.34 9.00
CA ASP A 61 -11.78 -5.06 7.72
C ASP A 61 -10.54 -4.90 6.85
N VAL A 62 -9.96 -3.69 6.84
CA VAL A 62 -8.70 -3.41 6.15
C VAL A 62 -7.56 -4.25 6.74
N ALA A 63 -7.44 -4.28 8.07
CA ALA A 63 -6.43 -5.09 8.74
C ALA A 63 -6.59 -6.59 8.50
N LYS A 64 -7.84 -7.09 8.48
CA LYS A 64 -8.15 -8.49 8.17
C LYS A 64 -7.80 -8.86 6.73
N ALA A 65 -8.12 -7.99 5.77
CA ALA A 65 -7.80 -8.21 4.36
C ALA A 65 -6.29 -8.22 4.12
N ALA A 66 -5.58 -7.23 4.66
CA ALA A 66 -4.12 -7.16 4.62
C ALA A 66 -3.46 -8.40 5.21
N ARG A 67 -3.93 -8.87 6.38
CA ARG A 67 -3.44 -10.11 6.99
C ARG A 67 -3.65 -11.32 6.07
N SER A 68 -4.84 -11.44 5.48
CA SER A 68 -5.16 -12.56 4.60
C SER A 68 -4.23 -12.59 3.38
N LEU A 69 -3.91 -11.42 2.82
CA LEU A 69 -2.92 -11.28 1.75
C LEU A 69 -1.50 -11.65 2.19
N ALA A 70 -1.04 -11.14 3.33
CA ALA A 70 0.30 -11.43 3.85
C ALA A 70 0.49 -12.93 4.08
N ILE A 71 -0.50 -13.61 4.67
CA ILE A 71 -0.48 -15.06 4.88
C ILE A 71 -0.52 -15.80 3.55
N GLY A 72 -1.43 -15.44 2.64
CA GLY A 72 -1.56 -16.09 1.33
C GLY A 72 -0.28 -15.99 0.48
N MET A 73 0.50 -14.94 0.67
CA MET A 73 1.78 -14.72 -0.01
C MET A 73 3.00 -15.21 0.79
N ASN A 74 2.81 -15.81 1.97
CA ASN A 74 3.88 -16.22 2.90
C ASN A 74 4.88 -15.10 3.23
N LEU A 75 4.40 -13.87 3.38
CA LEU A 75 5.26 -12.71 3.68
C LEU A 75 5.67 -12.73 5.15
N THR A 76 6.97 -12.85 5.41
CA THR A 76 7.55 -12.78 6.77
C THR A 76 8.23 -11.45 7.07
N SER A 77 8.46 -10.62 6.06
CA SER A 77 9.17 -9.34 6.13
C SER A 77 8.71 -8.45 4.97
N PHE A 78 8.15 -7.28 5.28
CA PHE A 78 7.61 -6.34 4.29
C PHE A 78 7.35 -4.94 4.88
N TYR A 79 7.33 -3.94 4.02
CA TYR A 79 6.99 -2.56 4.38
C TYR A 79 5.48 -2.30 4.30
N ILE A 80 4.97 -1.44 5.17
CA ILE A 80 3.58 -0.99 5.17
C ILE A 80 3.56 0.51 4.85
N PHE A 81 2.82 0.87 3.80
CA PHE A 81 2.54 2.26 3.45
C PHE A 81 1.04 2.48 3.53
N ALA A 82 0.60 3.40 4.39
CA ALA A 82 -0.82 3.75 4.52
C ALA A 82 -1.00 5.27 4.51
N ASP A 83 -2.09 5.74 3.91
CA ASP A 83 -2.40 7.18 3.84
C ASP A 83 -2.68 7.79 5.23
N ARG A 84 -3.06 6.96 6.20
CA ARG A 84 -3.40 7.36 7.57
C ARG A 84 -2.67 6.48 8.59
N SER A 85 -2.17 7.10 9.66
CA SER A 85 -1.39 6.43 10.70
C SER A 85 -2.18 5.37 11.45
N GLU A 86 -3.46 5.62 11.75
CA GLU A 86 -4.37 4.69 12.43
C GLU A 86 -4.51 3.32 11.73
N PHE A 87 -4.42 3.31 10.39
CA PHE A 87 -4.43 2.06 9.62
C PHE A 87 -3.06 1.38 9.65
N ALA A 88 -1.96 2.14 9.56
CA ALA A 88 -0.61 1.57 9.67
C ALA A 88 -0.42 0.86 11.01
N GLU A 89 -0.83 1.48 12.12
CA GLU A 89 -0.74 0.90 13.47
C GLU A 89 -1.59 -0.37 13.61
N ALA A 90 -2.85 -0.32 13.16
CA ALA A 90 -3.74 -1.48 13.23
C ALA A 90 -3.22 -2.67 12.41
N LEU A 91 -2.61 -2.40 11.26
CA LEU A 91 -1.97 -3.40 10.42
C LEU A 91 -0.76 -4.02 11.11
N GLU A 92 0.13 -3.20 11.68
CA GLU A 92 1.30 -3.65 12.42
C GLU A 92 0.90 -4.61 13.55
N VAL A 93 -0.06 -4.19 14.39
CA VAL A 93 -0.56 -5.00 15.52
C VAL A 93 -1.13 -6.33 15.03
N THR A 94 -1.97 -6.30 14.00
CA THR A 94 -2.67 -7.49 13.50
C THR A 94 -1.71 -8.51 12.89
N LEU A 95 -0.68 -8.04 12.18
CA LEU A 95 0.30 -8.87 11.49
C LEU A 95 1.31 -9.50 12.47
N ARG A 96 1.69 -8.78 13.53
CA ARG A 96 2.57 -9.30 14.59
C ARG A 96 1.99 -10.48 15.38
N ILE A 97 0.66 -10.54 15.54
CA ILE A 97 0.02 -11.56 16.38
C ILE A 97 0.04 -12.96 15.72
N ASN A 98 0.11 -13.05 14.39
CA ASN A 98 -0.15 -14.32 13.68
C ASN A 98 0.95 -14.81 12.75
N VAL A 99 1.90 -13.97 12.40
CA VAL A 99 3.02 -14.34 11.55
C VAL A 99 4.28 -14.15 12.37
N LYS A 100 5.33 -14.95 12.13
CA LYS A 100 6.70 -14.61 12.54
C LYS A 100 7.19 -13.39 11.75
N TRP A 101 6.39 -12.33 11.75
CA TRP A 101 6.68 -11.08 11.06
C TRP A 101 7.78 -10.37 11.82
N GLN A 102 8.80 -9.96 11.08
CA GLN A 102 9.84 -9.09 11.57
C GLN A 102 9.70 -7.75 10.81
N PRO A 103 9.62 -6.62 11.53
CA PRO A 103 9.72 -5.32 10.88
C PRO A 103 11.07 -5.24 10.15
N ASN A 104 11.05 -4.69 8.94
CA ASN A 104 12.25 -4.15 8.32
C ASN A 104 12.35 -2.66 8.63
#